data_AF-A0A959RUM5-F1
#
_entry.id   AF-A0A959RUM5-F1
#
_cell.length_a   1.000
_cell.length_b   1.000
_cell.length_c   1.000
_cell.angle_alpha   90.00
_cell.angle_beta   90.00
_cell.angle_gamma   90.00
#
_symmetry.space_group_name_H-M   'P 1'
#
loop_
_entity.id
_entity.type
_entity.pdbx_description
1 polymer ?
#
loop_
_entity_poly.entity_id
_entity_poly.type
_entity_poly.pdbx_seq_one_letter_code
_entity_poly.pdbx_strand_id
1 'polypeptide(L)'
;MSRFNVGLTNEALKVLGNETLKLASEFNLKAPNVWIQPGGNFPQIKPDVIKSVFGDELNYVAGSTYINGRKVYNEYDPDGCQKFEMQWGDFFEDNWTLEQCKNIIADRIAKHYVLIGHSHFFEMSGSLDQYFNRVDSLLTWANDNNIPVKTYSEWSQILYNQKPDPYVNVFPPLNIDLDKNISALDINGVPDGYVNRYWAGQGQWEIDTIASGIGRYCFTISGASRICRVDDLAGVEKGNNDFKIQTKGEPGDSVEVLFTYGKNSTNPDQVYKFPADTKEWKEYSLAESANGNTELIIPENESFVSVDIKCSNYISGKVKISGMYLAKSKLTSVYEEESIVPEAYLLSQNYPNPFNPATTIHFSIPDVKSQNVSLKIYDVLGREIRTLVNEVKSPGNYEVTFDASQLSSGIYFYSLNAGNFIQTKKMILMK
;
A
#
# COMPACT_ATOMS: atom_id res chain seq x y z
N MET A 1 -36.67 -13.78 -6.19
CA MET A 1 -37.22 -13.47 -7.54
C MET A 1 -36.26 -12.54 -8.24
N SER A 2 -35.56 -13.02 -9.28
CA SER A 2 -34.62 -12.26 -10.10
C SER A 2 -35.36 -11.13 -10.82
N ARG A 3 -35.31 -9.91 -10.27
CA ARG A 3 -35.88 -8.74 -10.92
C ARG A 3 -35.02 -8.40 -12.12
N PHE A 4 -35.45 -8.93 -13.26
CA PHE A 4 -35.07 -8.58 -14.62
C PHE A 4 -33.58 -8.76 -14.96
N ASN A 5 -33.27 -9.93 -15.55
CA ASN A 5 -32.06 -10.18 -16.34
C ASN A 5 -32.12 -9.39 -17.67
N VAL A 6 -32.38 -8.10 -17.60
CA VAL A 6 -32.44 -7.18 -18.75
C VAL A 6 -31.03 -6.58 -18.87
N GLY A 7 -30.14 -7.27 -19.57
CA GLY A 7 -28.81 -6.76 -19.88
C GLY A 7 -28.79 -6.05 -21.24
N LEU A 8 -27.94 -5.04 -21.38
CA LEU A 8 -27.56 -4.56 -22.71
C LEU A 8 -26.76 -5.66 -23.42
N THR A 9 -27.04 -5.92 -24.69
CA THR A 9 -26.21 -6.82 -25.50
C THR A 9 -24.87 -6.17 -25.77
N ASN A 10 -23.87 -6.96 -26.17
CA ASN A 10 -22.56 -6.44 -26.56
C ASN A 10 -22.69 -5.40 -27.68
N GLU A 11 -23.59 -5.61 -28.65
CA GLU A 11 -23.87 -4.67 -29.74
C GLU A 11 -24.45 -3.36 -29.22
N ALA A 12 -25.36 -3.41 -28.25
CA ALA A 12 -25.92 -2.21 -27.64
C ALA A 12 -24.84 -1.41 -26.88
N LEU A 13 -23.96 -2.09 -26.16
CA LEU A 13 -22.82 -1.45 -25.49
C LEU A 13 -21.83 -0.84 -26.48
N LYS A 14 -21.56 -1.51 -27.61
CA LYS A 14 -20.74 -0.97 -28.70
C LYS A 14 -21.34 0.30 -29.30
N VAL A 15 -22.66 0.32 -29.51
CA VAL A 15 -23.36 1.53 -29.98
C VAL A 15 -23.17 2.67 -29.00
N LEU A 16 -23.33 2.43 -27.70
CA LEU A 16 -23.11 3.45 -26.67
C LEU A 16 -21.66 3.95 -26.65
N GLY A 17 -20.68 3.05 -26.71
CA GLY A 17 -19.27 3.41 -26.72
C GLY A 17 -18.87 4.20 -27.97
N ASN A 18 -19.30 3.76 -29.15
CA ASN A 18 -19.04 4.46 -30.41
C ASN A 18 -19.70 5.84 -30.46
N GLU A 19 -20.96 5.96 -30.02
CA GLU A 19 -21.62 7.27 -29.96
C GLU A 19 -20.92 8.19 -28.95
N THR A 20 -20.44 7.66 -27.82
CA THR A 20 -19.62 8.42 -26.86
C THR A 20 -18.34 8.95 -27.50
N LEU A 21 -17.60 8.11 -28.24
CA LEU A 21 -16.37 8.52 -28.93
C LEU A 21 -16.65 9.54 -30.04
N LYS A 22 -17.73 9.35 -30.80
CA LYS A 22 -18.18 10.29 -31.83
C LYS A 22 -18.53 11.65 -31.22
N LEU A 23 -19.32 11.69 -30.16
CA LEU A 23 -19.68 12.93 -29.45
C LEU A 23 -18.43 13.62 -28.90
N ALA A 24 -17.50 12.87 -28.30
CA ALA A 24 -16.24 13.45 -27.83
C ALA A 24 -15.48 14.13 -28.99
N SER A 25 -15.43 13.50 -30.16
CA SER A 25 -14.82 14.11 -31.35
C SER A 25 -15.58 15.34 -31.85
N GLU A 26 -16.92 15.29 -31.90
CA GLU A 26 -17.77 16.39 -32.38
C GLU A 26 -17.62 17.65 -31.53
N PHE A 27 -17.51 17.48 -30.22
CA PHE A 27 -17.32 18.58 -29.26
C PHE A 27 -15.85 18.91 -28.98
N ASN A 28 -14.89 18.34 -29.73
CA ASN A 28 -13.45 18.54 -29.54
C ASN A 28 -12.98 18.25 -28.09
N LEU A 29 -13.54 17.20 -27.49
CA LEU A 29 -13.18 16.70 -26.17
C LEU A 29 -12.12 15.60 -26.29
N LYS A 30 -11.33 15.42 -25.24
CA LYS A 30 -10.45 14.26 -25.12
C LYS A 30 -11.31 12.99 -25.12
N ALA A 31 -10.99 12.04 -25.99
CA ALA A 31 -11.69 10.76 -26.04
C ALA A 31 -11.62 10.07 -24.66
N PRO A 32 -12.78 9.66 -24.09
CA PRO A 32 -12.80 8.95 -22.82
C PRO A 32 -12.14 7.58 -22.98
N ASN A 33 -11.44 7.15 -21.93
CA ASN A 33 -10.77 5.85 -21.86
C ASN A 33 -11.19 5.05 -20.62
N VAL A 34 -12.22 5.50 -19.89
CA VAL A 34 -12.80 4.80 -18.74
C VAL A 34 -14.31 4.77 -18.92
N TRP A 35 -14.93 3.61 -18.69
CA TRP A 35 -16.37 3.42 -18.82
C TRP A 35 -17.01 3.18 -17.45
N ILE A 36 -17.99 3.99 -17.10
CA ILE A 36 -18.76 3.84 -15.86
C ILE A 36 -20.18 3.46 -16.23
N GLN A 37 -20.68 2.36 -15.67
CA GLN A 37 -22.04 1.91 -15.93
C GLN A 37 -23.07 2.98 -15.51
N PRO A 38 -23.96 3.42 -16.43
CA PRO A 38 -25.07 4.30 -16.08
C PRO A 38 -26.23 3.54 -15.42
N GLY A 39 -27.03 4.23 -14.61
CA GLY A 39 -28.38 3.75 -14.24
C GLY A 39 -28.55 3.08 -12.87
N GLY A 40 -27.59 3.20 -11.94
CA GLY A 40 -27.77 2.64 -10.60
C GLY A 40 -27.50 1.14 -10.52
N ASN A 41 -27.88 0.52 -9.41
CA ASN A 41 -27.58 -0.88 -9.08
C ASN A 41 -28.08 -1.92 -10.11
N PHE A 42 -29.02 -1.57 -10.99
CA PHE A 42 -29.62 -2.51 -11.95
C PHE A 42 -29.94 -1.85 -13.29
N PRO A 43 -29.79 -2.58 -14.42
CA PRO A 43 -29.21 -3.92 -14.52
C PRO A 43 -27.68 -3.92 -14.33
N GLN A 44 -27.10 -4.95 -13.74
CA GLN A 44 -25.64 -5.05 -13.60
C GLN A 44 -25.03 -5.65 -14.86
N ILE A 45 -24.13 -4.92 -15.51
CA ILE A 45 -23.32 -5.44 -16.60
C ILE A 45 -22.15 -6.17 -15.97
N LYS A 46 -21.93 -7.42 -16.41
CA LYS A 46 -20.81 -8.21 -15.90
C LYS A 46 -19.47 -7.63 -16.36
N PRO A 47 -18.40 -7.84 -15.60
CA PRO A 47 -17.10 -7.21 -15.83
C PRO A 47 -16.42 -7.74 -17.10
N ASP A 48 -16.57 -9.04 -17.37
CA ASP A 48 -16.13 -9.70 -18.60
C ASP A 48 -16.77 -9.09 -19.85
N VAL A 49 -18.05 -8.75 -19.78
CA VAL A 49 -18.77 -8.06 -20.85
C VAL A 49 -18.21 -6.65 -21.05
N ILE A 50 -18.01 -5.88 -19.98
CA ILE A 50 -17.42 -4.53 -20.07
C ILE A 50 -16.01 -4.60 -20.65
N LYS A 51 -15.17 -5.52 -20.16
CA LYS A 51 -13.82 -5.75 -20.68
C LYS A 51 -13.87 -6.07 -22.18
N SER A 52 -14.71 -7.01 -22.60
CA SER A 52 -14.76 -7.42 -24.01
C SER A 52 -15.16 -6.27 -24.95
N VAL A 53 -16.14 -5.46 -24.57
CA VAL A 53 -16.64 -4.38 -25.42
C VAL A 53 -15.78 -3.13 -25.28
N PHE A 54 -15.64 -2.59 -24.07
CA PHE A 54 -14.96 -1.31 -23.87
C PHE A 54 -13.45 -1.49 -23.89
N GLY A 55 -12.93 -2.53 -23.25
CA GLY A 55 -11.49 -2.82 -23.23
C GLY A 55 -10.97 -3.31 -24.57
N ASP A 56 -11.40 -4.50 -24.98
CA ASP A 56 -10.80 -5.23 -26.10
C ASP A 56 -11.17 -4.64 -27.47
N GLU A 57 -12.39 -4.10 -27.64
CA GLU A 57 -12.83 -3.54 -28.93
C GLU A 57 -12.70 -2.01 -29.04
N LEU A 58 -12.90 -1.27 -27.95
CA LEU A 58 -12.92 0.20 -27.95
C LEU A 58 -11.69 0.85 -27.28
N ASN A 59 -10.73 0.06 -26.78
CA ASN A 59 -9.47 0.53 -26.18
C ASN A 59 -9.61 1.36 -24.88
N TYR A 60 -10.67 1.11 -24.11
CA TYR A 60 -10.79 1.68 -22.76
C TYR A 60 -9.83 0.95 -21.81
N VAL A 61 -9.18 1.71 -20.93
CA VAL A 61 -8.17 1.17 -20.02
C VAL A 61 -8.77 0.65 -18.70
N ALA A 62 -9.95 1.12 -18.34
CA ALA A 62 -10.60 0.81 -17.07
C ALA A 62 -12.12 0.97 -17.16
N GLY A 63 -12.80 0.57 -16.08
CA GLY A 63 -14.22 0.81 -15.95
C GLY A 63 -14.77 0.57 -14.55
N SER A 64 -16.09 0.70 -14.46
CA SER A 64 -16.84 0.61 -13.23
C SER A 64 -18.19 -0.05 -13.46
N THR A 65 -18.45 -1.11 -12.70
CA THR A 65 -19.77 -1.76 -12.59
C THR A 65 -20.13 -1.92 -11.12
N TYR A 66 -21.37 -2.27 -10.82
CA TYR A 66 -21.86 -2.53 -9.46
C TYR A 66 -21.43 -3.89 -8.89
N ILE A 67 -20.44 -4.52 -9.52
CA ILE A 67 -19.75 -5.71 -9.04
C ILE A 67 -18.43 -5.23 -8.41
N ASN A 68 -18.15 -5.77 -7.23
CA ASN A 68 -17.41 -5.05 -6.20
C ASN A 68 -15.91 -5.39 -6.26
N GLY A 69 -15.20 -4.81 -7.23
CA GLY A 69 -13.74 -4.89 -7.31
C GLY A 69 -13.05 -4.26 -6.10
N ARG A 70 -11.91 -4.80 -5.72
CA ARG A 70 -11.27 -4.51 -4.43
C ARG A 70 -10.43 -3.23 -4.46
N LYS A 71 -9.88 -2.88 -5.63
CA LYS A 71 -9.07 -1.66 -5.87
C LYS A 71 -7.82 -1.62 -4.99
N VAL A 72 -7.10 -2.73 -4.97
CA VAL A 72 -5.91 -2.88 -4.12
C VAL A 72 -4.71 -3.37 -4.91
N TYR A 73 -3.51 -3.12 -4.38
CA TYR A 73 -2.30 -3.71 -4.95
C TYR A 73 -2.33 -5.23 -4.83
N ASN A 74 -1.81 -5.92 -5.85
CA ASN A 74 -1.77 -7.38 -5.93
C ASN A 74 -3.17 -8.03 -5.78
N GLU A 75 -4.18 -7.37 -6.34
CA GLU A 75 -5.53 -7.93 -6.44
C GLU A 75 -5.55 -9.19 -7.31
N TYR A 76 -6.36 -10.18 -6.89
CA TYR A 76 -6.55 -11.39 -7.68
C TYR A 76 -7.42 -11.08 -8.90
N ASP A 77 -6.79 -11.14 -10.07
CA ASP A 77 -7.40 -10.79 -11.37
C ASP A 77 -7.05 -11.82 -12.46
N PRO A 78 -7.54 -13.07 -12.36
CA PRO A 78 -7.19 -14.14 -13.31
C PRO A 78 -7.68 -13.85 -14.74
N ASP A 79 -8.77 -13.07 -14.88
CA ASP A 79 -9.43 -12.80 -16.16
C ASP A 79 -9.17 -11.38 -16.69
N GLY A 80 -8.33 -10.58 -16.00
CA GLY A 80 -8.03 -9.20 -16.37
C GLY A 80 -9.23 -8.23 -16.29
N CYS A 81 -10.22 -8.59 -15.48
CA CYS A 81 -11.51 -7.91 -15.37
C CYS A 81 -11.53 -6.89 -14.22
N GLN A 82 -10.68 -6.99 -13.20
CA GLN A 82 -10.79 -6.16 -12.00
C GLN A 82 -10.60 -4.67 -12.26
N LYS A 83 -9.81 -4.30 -13.28
CA LYS A 83 -9.69 -2.92 -13.75
C LYS A 83 -11.00 -2.34 -14.33
N PHE A 84 -11.99 -3.17 -14.64
CA PHE A 84 -13.35 -2.80 -15.05
C PHE A 84 -14.38 -2.91 -13.92
N GLU A 85 -13.94 -3.26 -12.71
CA GLU A 85 -14.75 -3.40 -11.49
C GLU A 85 -14.36 -2.37 -10.42
N MET A 86 -13.73 -1.27 -10.80
CA MET A 86 -13.23 -0.27 -9.84
C MET A 86 -14.35 0.61 -9.24
N GLN A 87 -15.44 -0.02 -8.77
CA GLN A 87 -16.65 0.63 -8.28
C GLN A 87 -16.36 1.78 -7.28
N TRP A 88 -17.08 2.89 -7.48
CA TRP A 88 -17.14 4.02 -6.53
C TRP A 88 -17.96 3.68 -5.30
N GLY A 89 -17.92 4.53 -4.28
CA GLY A 89 -18.79 4.42 -3.10
C GLY A 89 -18.10 3.82 -1.87
N ASP A 90 -16.77 3.86 -1.82
CA ASP A 90 -16.01 3.73 -0.58
C ASP A 90 -15.45 5.07 -0.08
N PHE A 91 -15.78 6.17 -0.78
CA PHE A 91 -15.41 7.53 -0.43
C PHE A 91 -16.57 8.50 -0.75
N PHE A 92 -17.03 9.26 0.24
CA PHE A 92 -18.24 10.09 0.16
C PHE A 92 -17.96 11.53 0.60
N GLU A 93 -17.10 12.22 -0.14
CA GLU A 93 -16.63 13.57 0.18
C GLU A 93 -17.72 14.65 0.19
N ASP A 94 -18.84 14.43 -0.51
CA ASP A 94 -19.99 15.34 -0.52
C ASP A 94 -20.75 15.35 0.81
N ASN A 95 -20.80 14.22 1.50
CA ASN A 95 -21.51 14.07 2.78
C ASN A 95 -20.57 14.07 4.00
N TRP A 96 -19.37 13.51 3.88
CA TRP A 96 -18.43 13.37 5.00
C TRP A 96 -17.75 14.67 5.44
N THR A 97 -17.43 14.75 6.73
CA THR A 97 -16.58 15.82 7.28
C THR A 97 -15.13 15.66 6.82
N LEU A 98 -14.33 16.73 6.92
CA LEU A 98 -12.90 16.68 6.58
C LEU A 98 -12.17 15.56 7.36
N GLU A 99 -12.46 15.42 8.64
CA GLU A 99 -11.81 14.41 9.49
C GLU A 99 -12.24 12.99 9.14
N GLN A 100 -13.51 12.77 8.77
CA GLN A 100 -13.95 11.48 8.24
C GLN A 100 -13.22 11.12 6.94
N CYS A 101 -13.03 12.08 6.04
CA CYS A 101 -12.28 11.87 4.80
C CYS A 101 -10.80 11.58 5.06
N LYS A 102 -10.15 12.30 5.98
CA LYS A 102 -8.74 12.02 6.35
C LYS A 102 -8.59 10.64 6.96
N ASN A 103 -9.47 10.27 7.87
CA ASN A 103 -9.41 9.00 8.59
C ASN A 103 -9.49 7.80 7.66
N ILE A 104 -10.48 7.77 6.78
CA ILE A 104 -10.60 6.67 5.82
C ILE A 104 -9.44 6.64 4.82
N ILE A 105 -8.91 7.80 4.39
CA ILE A 105 -7.76 7.85 3.49
C ILE A 105 -6.50 7.28 4.18
N ALA A 106 -6.22 7.73 5.41
CA ALA A 106 -5.05 7.32 6.16
C ALA A 106 -5.06 5.80 6.45
N ASP A 107 -6.19 5.29 6.95
CA ASP A 107 -6.41 3.85 7.18
C ASP A 107 -6.24 3.02 5.90
N ARG A 108 -6.77 3.49 4.77
CA ARG A 108 -6.73 2.76 3.49
C ARG A 108 -5.34 2.74 2.88
N ILE A 109 -4.59 3.84 2.95
CA ILE A 109 -3.22 3.91 2.45
C ILE A 109 -2.32 2.97 3.24
N ALA A 110 -2.44 2.98 4.57
CA ALA A 110 -1.67 2.08 5.43
C ALA A 110 -1.89 0.60 5.10
N LYS A 111 -3.05 0.27 4.51
CA LYS A 111 -3.43 -1.10 4.10
C LYS A 111 -3.34 -1.36 2.59
N HIS A 112 -2.74 -0.46 1.81
CA HIS A 112 -2.53 -0.59 0.36
C HIS A 112 -3.82 -0.60 -0.49
N TYR A 113 -4.78 0.26 -0.13
CA TYR A 113 -6.04 0.46 -0.87
C TYR A 113 -6.06 1.76 -1.67
N VAL A 114 -6.82 1.72 -2.78
CA VAL A 114 -7.26 2.91 -3.50
C VAL A 114 -8.74 3.17 -3.20
N LEU A 115 -9.04 4.42 -2.90
CA LEU A 115 -10.39 4.94 -2.68
C LEU A 115 -10.90 5.62 -3.95
N ILE A 116 -12.17 5.38 -4.29
CA ILE A 116 -12.81 6.03 -5.44
C ILE A 116 -14.11 6.69 -4.98
N GLY A 117 -14.06 8.02 -4.94
CA GLY A 117 -15.21 8.86 -4.64
C GLY A 117 -16.11 9.05 -5.84
N HIS A 118 -17.37 9.35 -5.53
CA HIS A 118 -18.31 9.90 -6.49
C HIS A 118 -19.30 10.79 -5.73
N SER A 119 -19.33 12.07 -6.09
CA SER A 119 -20.31 13.01 -5.57
C SER A 119 -21.58 12.99 -6.41
N HIS A 120 -22.70 12.61 -5.79
CA HIS A 120 -24.04 12.78 -6.38
C HIS A 120 -24.66 14.13 -6.01
N PHE A 121 -24.08 14.85 -5.03
CA PHE A 121 -24.62 16.08 -4.46
C PHE A 121 -26.07 15.95 -3.96
N PHE A 122 -26.50 14.72 -3.65
CA PHE A 122 -27.86 14.41 -3.23
C PHE A 122 -28.09 14.72 -1.73
N GLU A 123 -27.10 14.40 -0.90
CA GLU A 123 -27.08 14.65 0.56
C GLU A 123 -25.83 15.43 0.96
N MET A 124 -25.56 16.54 0.27
CA MET A 124 -24.36 17.34 0.52
C MET A 124 -24.40 18.00 1.91
N SER A 125 -23.35 17.79 2.69
CA SER A 125 -23.17 18.44 3.99
C SER A 125 -22.73 19.90 3.80
N GLY A 126 -23.64 20.84 4.10
CA GLY A 126 -23.40 22.28 4.06
C GLY A 126 -23.72 22.94 2.72
N SER A 127 -23.25 24.18 2.53
CA SER A 127 -23.35 24.92 1.27
C SER A 127 -22.31 24.45 0.25
N LEU A 128 -22.49 24.83 -1.02
CA LEU A 128 -21.52 24.54 -2.08
C LEU A 128 -20.13 25.14 -1.79
N ASP A 129 -20.07 26.35 -1.24
CA ASP A 129 -18.81 26.96 -0.81
C ASP A 129 -18.15 26.18 0.33
N GLN A 130 -18.94 25.66 1.28
CA GLN A 130 -18.42 24.80 2.36
C GLN A 130 -17.88 23.47 1.82
N TYR A 131 -18.52 22.90 0.80
CA TYR A 131 -18.03 21.73 0.09
C TYR A 131 -16.68 22.02 -0.57
N PHE A 132 -16.58 23.08 -1.38
CA PHE A 132 -15.32 23.42 -2.06
C PHE A 132 -14.19 23.71 -1.07
N ASN A 133 -14.45 24.47 0.00
CA ASN A 133 -13.45 24.72 1.04
C ASN A 133 -12.96 23.42 1.72
N ARG A 134 -13.86 22.45 1.93
CA ARG A 134 -13.51 21.14 2.49
C ARG A 134 -12.66 20.32 1.52
N VAL A 135 -13.02 20.30 0.23
CA VAL A 135 -12.25 19.61 -0.81
C VAL A 135 -10.87 20.24 -0.96
N ASP A 136 -10.76 21.57 -0.98
CA ASP A 136 -9.47 22.27 -1.04
C ASP A 136 -8.58 21.94 0.17
N SER A 137 -9.18 21.92 1.37
CA SER A 137 -8.48 21.54 2.60
C SER A 137 -8.00 20.08 2.55
N LEU A 138 -8.82 19.18 2.02
CA LEU A 138 -8.47 17.78 1.87
C LEU A 138 -7.34 17.57 0.85
N LEU A 139 -7.41 18.23 -0.30
CA LEU A 139 -6.36 18.16 -1.33
C LEU A 139 -5.04 18.75 -0.84
N THR A 140 -5.10 19.85 -0.08
CA THR A 140 -3.92 20.45 0.57
C THR A 140 -3.30 19.45 1.55
N TRP A 141 -4.11 18.85 2.44
CA TRP A 141 -3.63 17.84 3.37
C TRP A 141 -3.05 16.60 2.65
N ALA A 142 -3.70 16.13 1.58
CA ALA A 142 -3.19 15.02 0.78
C ALA A 142 -1.84 15.36 0.16
N ASN A 143 -1.68 16.56 -0.40
CA ASN A 143 -0.42 17.03 -0.96
C ASN A 143 0.68 17.15 0.12
N ASP A 144 0.38 17.73 1.28
CA ASP A 144 1.32 17.90 2.38
C ASP A 144 1.84 16.55 2.92
N ASN A 145 0.99 15.53 2.88
CA ASN A 145 1.32 14.15 3.28
C ASN A 145 1.72 13.25 2.10
N ASN A 146 1.83 13.80 0.89
CA ASN A 146 2.28 13.10 -0.33
C ASN A 146 1.42 11.90 -0.70
N ILE A 147 0.14 12.04 -0.40
CA ILE A 147 -0.90 11.10 -0.75
C ILE A 147 -1.25 11.33 -2.23
N PRO A 148 -1.07 10.33 -3.09
CA PRO A 148 -1.36 10.47 -4.52
C PRO A 148 -2.86 10.67 -4.75
N VAL A 149 -3.22 11.76 -5.41
CA VAL A 149 -4.55 11.98 -5.99
C VAL A 149 -4.44 11.81 -7.50
N LYS A 150 -5.09 10.79 -8.04
CA LYS A 150 -4.95 10.34 -9.42
C LYS A 150 -6.30 10.16 -10.08
N THR A 151 -6.32 10.29 -11.41
CA THR A 151 -7.51 9.94 -12.18
C THR A 151 -7.74 8.44 -12.14
N TYR A 152 -8.97 8.05 -12.42
CA TYR A 152 -9.39 6.65 -12.51
C TYR A 152 -8.49 5.83 -13.48
N SER A 153 -8.16 6.42 -14.64
CA SER A 153 -7.29 5.78 -15.64
C SER A 153 -5.85 5.58 -15.14
N GLU A 154 -5.29 6.57 -14.42
CA GLU A 154 -3.95 6.44 -13.83
C GLU A 154 -3.92 5.37 -12.74
N TRP A 155 -4.94 5.32 -11.88
CA TRP A 155 -5.02 4.30 -10.85
C TRP A 155 -5.15 2.89 -11.42
N SER A 156 -5.94 2.72 -12.47
CA SER A 156 -6.03 1.45 -13.19
C SER A 156 -4.67 1.00 -13.73
N GLN A 157 -3.87 1.91 -14.30
CA GLN A 157 -2.52 1.57 -14.75
C GLN A 157 -1.60 1.17 -13.60
N ILE A 158 -1.66 1.88 -12.47
CA ILE A 158 -0.82 1.59 -11.31
C ILE A 158 -1.19 0.24 -10.67
N LEU A 159 -2.48 -0.04 -10.51
CA LEU A 159 -2.94 -1.26 -9.81
C LEU A 159 -2.79 -2.53 -10.65
N TYR A 160 -3.04 -2.45 -11.96
CA TYR A 160 -3.21 -3.64 -12.80
C TYR A 160 -2.17 -3.78 -13.91
N ASN A 161 -1.43 -2.72 -14.23
CA ASN A 161 -0.41 -2.74 -15.28
C ASN A 161 1.01 -2.49 -14.75
N GLN A 162 1.15 -2.12 -13.47
CA GLN A 162 2.46 -1.97 -12.80
C GLN A 162 2.55 -3.01 -11.69
N LYS A 163 3.69 -3.69 -11.61
CA LYS A 163 3.98 -4.58 -10.49
C LYS A 163 4.65 -3.76 -9.39
N PRO A 164 4.10 -3.70 -8.16
CA PRO A 164 4.80 -3.11 -7.03
C PRO A 164 6.08 -3.90 -6.74
N ASP A 165 7.02 -3.31 -6.01
CA ASP A 165 8.20 -4.05 -5.55
C ASP A 165 7.76 -5.07 -4.48
N PRO A 166 7.87 -6.38 -4.76
CA PRO A 166 7.34 -7.42 -3.88
C PRO A 166 8.12 -7.54 -2.56
N TYR A 167 9.33 -6.96 -2.48
CA TYR A 167 10.23 -7.09 -1.33
C TYR A 167 10.12 -5.94 -0.33
N VAL A 168 9.28 -4.95 -0.61
CA VAL A 168 8.99 -3.85 0.30
C VAL A 168 8.09 -4.34 1.44
N ASN A 169 8.36 -3.87 2.67
CA ASN A 169 7.52 -4.17 3.81
C ASN A 169 6.12 -3.57 3.61
N VAL A 170 5.11 -4.42 3.49
CA VAL A 170 3.71 -3.99 3.37
C VAL A 170 3.02 -3.81 4.72
N PHE A 171 3.65 -4.22 5.83
CA PHE A 171 3.05 -4.11 7.16
C PHE A 171 2.89 -2.65 7.59
N PRO A 172 1.73 -2.23 8.15
CA PRO A 172 1.52 -0.84 8.56
C PRO A 172 2.52 -0.37 9.63
N PRO A 173 3.14 0.81 9.47
CA PRO A 173 4.11 1.34 10.41
C PRO A 173 3.46 1.77 11.73
N LEU A 174 4.15 1.55 12.85
CA LEU A 174 3.64 1.82 14.21
C LEU A 174 3.74 3.28 14.67
N ASN A 175 4.36 4.13 13.85
CA ASN A 175 4.69 5.51 14.18
C ASN A 175 3.98 6.53 13.29
N ILE A 176 3.08 6.08 12.43
CA ILE A 176 2.37 6.92 11.49
C ILE A 176 0.90 6.96 11.90
N ASP A 177 0.44 8.17 12.18
CA ASP A 177 -0.94 8.56 12.45
C ASP A 177 -1.14 9.89 11.70
N LEU A 178 -1.57 9.77 10.43
CA LEU A 178 -1.66 10.90 9.50
C LEU A 178 -2.92 11.73 9.71
N ASP A 179 -4.01 11.07 10.11
CA ASP A 179 -5.29 11.74 10.33
C ASP A 179 -5.32 12.47 11.68
N LYS A 180 -4.48 12.08 12.65
CA LYS A 180 -4.40 12.65 14.00
C LYS A 180 -5.78 12.74 14.63
N ASN A 181 -6.66 11.80 14.33
CA ASN A 181 -8.07 11.95 14.63
C ASN A 181 -8.27 12.08 16.15
N ILE A 182 -9.08 13.06 16.55
CA ILE A 182 -9.49 13.29 17.94
C ILE A 182 -11.00 13.06 18.00
N SER A 183 -11.47 11.90 17.57
CA SER A 183 -12.88 11.52 17.72
C SER A 183 -13.09 10.80 19.06
N ALA A 184 -14.30 10.82 19.62
CA ALA A 184 -14.62 10.05 20.83
C ALA A 184 -14.48 8.51 20.65
N LEU A 185 -14.18 8.05 19.43
CA LEU A 185 -13.87 6.68 19.05
C LEU A 185 -12.36 6.44 18.87
N ASP A 186 -11.56 7.51 18.93
CA ASP A 186 -10.10 7.53 18.88
C ASP A 186 -9.57 8.07 20.21
N ILE A 187 -9.26 7.13 21.09
CA ILE A 187 -8.51 7.40 22.29
C ILE A 187 -7.08 6.96 21.95
N ASN A 188 -6.14 7.89 21.74
CA ASN A 188 -4.69 7.75 22.00
C ASN A 188 -3.64 7.67 20.84
N GLY A 189 -3.89 8.12 19.61
CA GLY A 189 -2.81 8.12 18.60
C GLY A 189 -2.49 6.72 18.09
N VAL A 190 -3.56 6.03 17.68
CA VAL A 190 -3.48 4.69 17.09
C VAL A 190 -2.82 4.82 15.71
N PRO A 191 -1.82 3.98 15.38
CA PRO A 191 -1.23 4.02 14.06
C PRO A 191 -2.23 3.65 12.96
N ASP A 192 -2.11 4.28 11.80
CA ASP A 192 -2.99 4.04 10.65
C ASP A 192 -2.98 2.56 10.22
N GLY A 193 -4.15 2.05 9.83
CA GLY A 193 -4.33 0.67 9.36
C GLY A 193 -4.61 -0.36 10.47
N TYR A 194 -4.42 0.00 11.74
CA TYR A 194 -4.76 -0.87 12.87
C TYR A 194 -6.18 -0.64 13.36
N VAL A 195 -6.82 -1.72 13.83
CA VAL A 195 -8.20 -1.67 14.30
C VAL A 195 -8.25 -1.44 15.80
N ASN A 196 -8.94 -0.37 16.22
CA ASN A 196 -9.27 -0.05 17.63
C ASN A 196 -10.78 -0.10 17.93
N ARG A 197 -11.59 -0.77 17.10
CA ARG A 197 -13.04 -0.87 17.37
C ARG A 197 -13.26 -1.69 18.64
N TYR A 198 -14.26 -1.31 19.45
CA TYR A 198 -14.72 -1.82 20.78
C TYR A 198 -14.61 -3.33 21.12
N TRP A 199 -14.17 -4.19 20.20
CA TRP A 199 -13.93 -5.60 20.39
C TRP A 199 -12.55 -6.10 19.89
N ALA A 200 -11.69 -5.26 19.28
CA ALA A 200 -10.40 -5.63 18.71
C ALA A 200 -9.20 -4.86 19.28
N GLY A 201 -8.31 -5.58 19.96
CA GLY A 201 -7.12 -5.08 20.65
C GLY A 201 -7.40 -4.68 22.10
N GLN A 202 -6.98 -5.51 23.06
CA GLN A 202 -6.86 -5.08 24.47
C GLN A 202 -5.46 -4.53 24.78
N GLY A 203 -4.56 -4.53 23.78
CA GLY A 203 -3.26 -3.88 23.88
C GLY A 203 -3.39 -2.36 23.91
N GLN A 204 -2.41 -1.69 24.52
CA GLN A 204 -2.25 -0.24 24.53
C GLN A 204 -1.06 0.13 23.66
N TRP A 205 -1.19 1.19 22.88
CA TRP A 205 -0.07 1.77 22.16
C TRP A 205 0.83 2.53 23.15
N GLU A 206 2.11 2.21 23.16
CA GLU A 206 3.09 2.79 24.07
C GLU A 206 4.36 3.18 23.31
N ILE A 207 5.07 4.18 23.87
CA ILE A 207 6.45 4.46 23.50
C ILE A 207 7.36 3.69 24.47
N ASP A 208 8.13 2.72 23.95
CA ASP A 208 9.15 2.01 24.72
C ASP A 208 10.50 2.19 24.03
N THR A 209 11.51 2.66 24.76
CA THR A 209 12.81 3.01 24.20
C THR A 209 13.66 1.78 23.91
N ILE A 210 14.26 1.79 22.70
CA ILE A 210 15.31 0.92 22.13
C ILE A 210 14.81 -0.38 21.45
N ALA A 211 14.34 -0.26 20.21
CA ALA A 211 14.91 -1.04 19.11
C ALA A 211 15.54 -0.06 18.10
N SER A 212 16.71 -0.37 17.55
CA SER A 212 17.46 0.53 16.66
C SER A 212 16.70 0.80 15.36
N GLY A 213 16.07 1.98 15.25
CA GLY A 213 15.22 2.41 14.12
C GLY A 213 13.78 1.90 14.22
N ILE A 214 12.78 2.75 13.88
CA ILE A 214 11.31 2.52 13.91
C ILE A 214 10.70 2.02 15.25
N GLY A 215 11.47 1.40 16.14
CA GLY A 215 11.05 0.81 17.42
C GLY A 215 11.07 1.78 18.59
N ARG A 216 10.48 2.97 18.42
CA ARG A 216 10.00 3.77 19.55
C ARG A 216 8.62 3.32 19.99
N TYR A 217 7.85 2.68 19.12
CA TYR A 217 6.44 2.40 19.32
C TYR A 217 6.20 0.90 19.44
N CYS A 218 5.33 0.52 20.36
CA CYS A 218 4.96 -0.86 20.57
C CYS A 218 3.50 -0.97 20.98
N PHE A 219 2.95 -2.17 20.81
CA PHE A 219 1.73 -2.55 21.48
C PHE A 219 2.08 -3.34 22.74
N THR A 220 1.43 -3.00 23.84
CA THR A 220 1.67 -3.60 25.16
C THR A 220 0.37 -4.18 25.72
N ILE A 221 0.43 -5.36 26.34
CA ILE A 221 -0.68 -5.94 27.08
C ILE A 221 -0.24 -6.49 28.44
N SER A 222 -1.14 -6.52 29.42
CA SER A 222 -0.90 -7.06 30.77
C SER A 222 -1.73 -8.32 31.06
N GLY A 223 -2.03 -9.11 30.02
CA GLY A 223 -2.85 -10.31 30.10
C GLY A 223 -2.89 -11.10 28.79
N ALA A 224 -3.32 -12.36 28.87
CA ALA A 224 -3.49 -13.23 27.70
C ALA A 224 -4.74 -12.83 26.91
N SER A 225 -4.54 -12.05 25.85
CA SER A 225 -5.61 -11.56 24.98
C SER A 225 -5.03 -11.03 23.67
N ARG A 226 -5.89 -10.54 22.78
CA ARG A 226 -5.48 -9.92 21.53
C ARG A 226 -4.73 -8.60 21.81
N ILE A 227 -3.52 -8.50 21.27
CA ILE A 227 -2.67 -7.31 21.36
C ILE A 227 -3.13 -6.28 20.34
N CYS A 228 -3.07 -6.61 19.05
CA CYS A 228 -3.52 -5.75 17.95
C CYS A 228 -4.04 -6.57 16.76
N ARG A 229 -4.64 -5.88 15.78
CA ARG A 229 -5.13 -6.46 14.54
C ARG A 229 -5.03 -5.47 13.37
N VAL A 230 -4.67 -5.99 12.20
CA VAL A 230 -4.80 -5.33 10.91
C VAL A 230 -5.83 -6.11 10.10
N ASP A 231 -6.94 -5.46 9.75
CA ASP A 231 -7.99 -6.06 8.92
C ASP A 231 -7.68 -5.84 7.44
N ASP A 232 -7.87 -6.90 6.65
CA ASP A 232 -7.80 -6.87 5.19
C ASP A 232 -6.53 -6.21 4.61
N LEU A 233 -5.34 -6.50 5.16
CA LEU A 233 -4.09 -5.98 4.60
C LEU A 233 -3.93 -6.44 3.14
N ALA A 234 -3.82 -5.49 2.21
CA ALA A 234 -3.60 -5.76 0.80
C ALA A 234 -2.14 -5.53 0.40
N GLY A 235 -1.84 -5.58 -0.90
CA GLY A 235 -0.46 -5.44 -1.40
C GLY A 235 0.43 -6.65 -1.12
N VAL A 236 -0.07 -7.66 -0.42
CA VAL A 236 0.72 -8.84 -0.07
C VAL A 236 0.91 -9.77 -1.26
N GLU A 237 2.13 -10.26 -1.42
CA GLU A 237 2.55 -11.07 -2.54
C GLU A 237 2.11 -12.53 -2.41
N LYS A 238 1.80 -13.18 -3.54
CA LYS A 238 1.31 -14.58 -3.53
C LYS A 238 2.47 -15.55 -3.39
N GLY A 239 2.21 -16.74 -2.85
CA GLY A 239 3.23 -17.75 -2.52
C GLY A 239 4.01 -17.39 -1.25
N ASN A 240 5.30 -17.75 -1.21
CA ASN A 240 6.13 -17.61 -0.02
C ASN A 240 6.41 -16.15 0.36
N ASN A 241 6.23 -15.82 1.63
CA ASN A 241 6.47 -14.52 2.24
C ASN A 241 7.35 -14.66 3.48
N ASP A 242 8.17 -13.63 3.73
CA ASP A 242 8.93 -13.49 4.96
C ASP A 242 8.10 -12.66 5.94
N PHE A 243 8.07 -13.09 7.20
CA PHE A 243 7.50 -12.33 8.30
C PHE A 243 8.49 -12.23 9.45
N LYS A 244 8.55 -11.06 10.07
CA LYS A 244 9.32 -10.83 11.29
C LYS A 244 8.53 -10.04 12.31
N ILE A 245 8.83 -10.28 13.58
CA ILE A 245 8.23 -9.57 14.71
C ILE A 245 9.25 -9.43 15.83
N GLN A 246 9.25 -8.29 16.51
CA GLN A 246 10.02 -8.09 17.73
C GLN A 246 9.11 -8.25 18.94
N THR A 247 9.59 -8.94 19.96
CA THR A 247 8.82 -9.19 21.19
C THR A 247 9.66 -8.94 22.44
N LYS A 248 8.98 -8.71 23.57
CA LYS A 248 9.57 -8.49 24.89
C LYS A 248 8.53 -8.82 25.97
N GLY A 249 8.97 -9.39 27.09
CA GLY A 249 8.09 -9.76 28.22
C GLY A 249 8.83 -10.56 29.29
N GLU A 250 8.07 -11.25 30.15
CA GLU A 250 8.61 -11.99 31.28
C GLU A 250 8.80 -13.49 30.94
N PRO A 251 9.72 -14.20 31.64
CA PRO A 251 9.96 -15.62 31.41
C PRO A 251 8.68 -16.46 31.34
N GLY A 252 8.46 -17.13 30.19
CA GLY A 252 7.29 -17.96 29.92
C GLY A 252 6.18 -17.28 29.09
N ASP A 253 6.23 -15.97 28.87
CA ASP A 253 5.29 -15.27 28.01
C ASP A 253 5.45 -15.68 26.53
N SER A 254 4.36 -15.66 25.77
CA SER A 254 4.39 -15.97 24.34
C SER A 254 3.30 -15.27 23.55
N VAL A 255 3.60 -14.95 22.30
CA VAL A 255 2.64 -14.38 21.34
C VAL A 255 2.36 -15.32 20.19
N GLU A 256 1.14 -15.24 19.66
CA GLU A 256 0.72 -15.88 18.42
C GLU A 256 0.42 -14.82 17.36
N VAL A 257 0.87 -15.08 16.15
CA VAL A 257 0.56 -14.29 14.95
C VAL A 257 -0.32 -15.16 14.05
N LEU A 258 -1.52 -14.67 13.77
CA LEU A 258 -2.57 -15.39 13.07
C LEU A 258 -2.85 -14.68 11.75
N PHE A 259 -2.66 -15.39 10.64
CA PHE A 259 -3.00 -14.93 9.30
C PHE A 259 -4.32 -15.58 8.87
N THR A 260 -5.26 -14.76 8.42
CA THR A 260 -6.59 -15.17 7.98
C THR A 260 -6.85 -14.67 6.57
N TYR A 261 -7.28 -15.58 5.69
CA TYR A 261 -7.57 -15.34 4.28
C TYR A 261 -9.08 -15.29 4.04
N GLY A 262 -9.47 -14.62 2.94
CA GLY A 262 -10.87 -14.49 2.58
C GLY A 262 -11.66 -13.45 3.39
N LYS A 263 -12.54 -12.75 2.69
CA LYS A 263 -13.42 -11.73 3.28
C LYS A 263 -14.41 -12.37 4.25
N ASN A 264 -14.46 -11.86 5.49
CA ASN A 264 -15.29 -12.36 6.61
C ASN A 264 -14.89 -13.73 7.19
N SER A 265 -13.72 -14.28 6.84
CA SER A 265 -13.21 -15.44 7.57
C SER A 265 -12.80 -15.02 8.99
N THR A 266 -13.13 -15.85 9.97
CA THR A 266 -12.78 -15.64 11.38
C THR A 266 -11.81 -16.70 11.91
N ASN A 267 -11.59 -17.78 11.16
CA ASN A 267 -10.68 -18.84 11.53
C ASN A 267 -9.32 -18.57 10.87
N PRO A 268 -8.22 -18.63 11.64
CA PRO A 268 -6.89 -18.42 11.08
C PRO A 268 -6.49 -19.59 10.18
N ASP A 269 -5.94 -19.28 9.01
CA ASP A 269 -5.42 -20.25 8.06
C ASP A 269 -3.99 -20.67 8.41
N GLN A 270 -3.18 -19.71 8.87
CA GLN A 270 -1.80 -19.93 9.30
C GLN A 270 -1.54 -19.25 10.64
N VAL A 271 -0.92 -19.98 11.57
CA VAL A 271 -0.63 -19.50 12.92
C VAL A 271 0.85 -19.73 13.21
N TYR A 272 1.51 -18.74 13.80
CA TYR A 272 2.90 -18.80 14.26
C TYR A 272 2.96 -18.42 15.72
N LYS A 273 3.89 -19.03 16.47
CA LYS A 273 4.02 -18.80 17.91
C LYS A 273 5.46 -18.40 18.23
N PHE A 274 5.65 -17.23 18.81
CA PHE A 274 6.96 -16.71 19.18
C PHE A 274 7.05 -16.54 20.70
N PRO A 275 8.18 -16.89 21.33
CA PRO A 275 8.43 -16.54 22.71
C PRO A 275 8.45 -15.00 22.84
N ALA A 276 7.87 -14.49 23.92
CA ALA A 276 7.95 -13.08 24.30
C ALA A 276 8.54 -12.98 25.71
N ASP A 277 9.50 -13.83 26.01
CA ASP A 277 9.97 -14.16 27.36
C ASP A 277 11.32 -13.51 27.71
N THR A 278 11.72 -12.50 26.94
CA THR A 278 12.98 -11.77 27.10
C THR A 278 12.74 -10.35 27.62
N LYS A 279 13.58 -9.93 28.57
CA LYS A 279 13.57 -8.55 29.09
C LYS A 279 14.00 -7.52 28.05
N GLU A 280 14.87 -7.91 27.14
CA GLU A 280 15.27 -7.09 26.00
C GLU A 280 14.45 -7.45 24.76
N TRP A 281 14.36 -6.52 23.82
CA TRP A 281 13.73 -6.77 22.53
C TRP A 281 14.47 -7.87 21.77
N LYS A 282 13.72 -8.86 21.31
CA LYS A 282 14.24 -9.89 20.42
C LYS A 282 13.39 -9.97 19.16
N GLU A 283 14.05 -9.90 18.01
CA GLU A 283 13.46 -10.16 16.70
C GLU A 283 13.36 -11.66 16.46
N TYR A 284 12.23 -12.08 15.90
CA TYR A 284 11.95 -13.44 15.48
C TYR A 284 11.54 -13.45 14.02
N SER A 285 12.04 -14.45 13.30
CA SER A 285 11.60 -14.82 11.96
C SER A 285 10.70 -16.07 11.99
N LEU A 286 10.00 -16.35 10.89
CA LEU A 286 9.16 -17.56 10.76
C LEU A 286 9.89 -18.87 11.12
N ALA A 287 11.19 -18.97 10.83
CA ALA A 287 12.02 -20.14 11.14
C ALA A 287 12.11 -20.43 12.66
N GLU A 288 11.83 -19.43 13.50
CA GLU A 288 11.91 -19.51 14.96
C GLU A 288 10.53 -19.72 15.63
N SER A 289 9.49 -20.00 14.84
CA SER A 289 8.16 -20.29 15.37
C SER A 289 8.15 -21.61 16.17
N ALA A 290 7.69 -21.55 17.42
CA ALA A 290 7.67 -22.66 18.36
C ALA A 290 6.62 -23.74 18.05
N ASN A 291 5.68 -23.48 17.13
CA ASN A 291 4.64 -24.45 16.74
C ASN A 291 5.01 -25.28 15.48
N GLY A 292 6.22 -25.12 14.95
CA GLY A 292 6.73 -25.88 13.80
C GLY A 292 6.37 -25.30 12.43
N ASN A 293 5.49 -24.29 12.35
CA ASN A 293 5.20 -23.60 11.10
C ASN A 293 6.32 -22.61 10.78
N THR A 294 7.01 -22.79 9.65
CA THR A 294 8.20 -22.00 9.31
C THR A 294 8.11 -21.27 7.97
N GLU A 295 7.00 -21.46 7.25
CA GLU A 295 6.74 -20.82 5.96
C GLU A 295 5.39 -20.13 6.00
N LEU A 296 5.30 -18.94 5.40
CA LEU A 296 4.05 -18.21 5.19
C LEU A 296 3.73 -18.20 3.70
N ILE A 297 2.68 -18.93 3.33
CA ILE A 297 2.28 -19.07 1.93
C ILE A 297 0.92 -18.40 1.73
N ILE A 298 0.89 -17.32 0.95
CA ILE A 298 -0.36 -16.63 0.62
C ILE A 298 -0.93 -17.28 -0.65
N PRO A 299 -2.19 -17.78 -0.64
CA PRO A 299 -2.76 -18.42 -1.82
C PRO A 299 -2.89 -17.47 -3.01
N GLU A 300 -2.79 -18.02 -4.22
CA GLU A 300 -2.87 -17.25 -5.48
C GLU A 300 -4.17 -16.46 -5.62
N ASN A 301 -5.28 -16.97 -5.09
CA ASN A 301 -6.60 -16.37 -5.18
C ASN A 301 -6.92 -15.33 -4.08
N GLU A 302 -5.96 -15.01 -3.21
CA GLU A 302 -6.16 -14.09 -2.11
C GLU A 302 -5.69 -12.69 -2.43
N SER A 303 -6.52 -11.68 -2.17
CA SER A 303 -6.13 -10.25 -2.30
C SER A 303 -5.99 -9.55 -0.95
N PHE A 304 -6.40 -10.20 0.13
CA PHE A 304 -6.40 -9.63 1.47
C PHE A 304 -5.86 -10.65 2.47
N VAL A 305 -5.21 -10.15 3.51
CA VAL A 305 -4.81 -10.94 4.66
C VAL A 305 -5.15 -10.16 5.92
N SER A 306 -5.97 -10.74 6.80
CA SER A 306 -6.14 -10.20 8.14
C SER A 306 -5.07 -10.79 9.07
N VAL A 307 -4.42 -9.92 9.85
CA VAL A 307 -3.36 -10.31 10.79
C VAL A 307 -3.78 -9.98 12.21
N ASP A 308 -3.95 -10.99 13.05
CA ASP A 308 -4.15 -10.83 14.49
C ASP A 308 -2.88 -11.20 15.24
N ILE A 309 -2.52 -10.39 16.24
CA ILE A 309 -1.43 -10.72 17.16
C ILE A 309 -2.02 -10.86 18.56
N LYS A 310 -1.80 -12.01 19.19
CA LYS A 310 -2.40 -12.38 20.47
C LYS A 310 -1.32 -12.79 21.46
N CYS A 311 -1.47 -12.40 22.72
CA CYS A 311 -0.73 -13.02 23.81
C CYS A 311 -1.43 -14.32 24.19
N SER A 312 -0.80 -15.46 23.89
CA SER A 312 -1.38 -16.79 24.13
C SER A 312 -0.98 -17.37 25.48
N ASN A 313 0.14 -16.90 26.06
CA ASN A 313 0.53 -17.20 27.43
C ASN A 313 1.04 -15.92 28.10
N TYR A 314 0.55 -15.65 29.30
CA TYR A 314 0.93 -14.50 30.12
C TYR A 314 1.16 -14.96 31.55
N ILE A 315 2.36 -14.74 32.07
CA ILE A 315 2.75 -15.06 33.43
C ILE A 315 2.61 -13.83 34.33
N SER A 316 3.26 -12.72 33.97
CA SER A 316 3.24 -11.48 34.74
C SER A 316 3.82 -10.30 33.94
N GLY A 317 3.72 -9.09 34.47
CA GLY A 317 4.34 -7.91 33.86
C GLY A 317 3.60 -7.42 32.62
N LYS A 318 4.32 -7.24 31.52
CA LYS A 318 3.80 -6.69 30.27
C LYS A 318 4.44 -7.42 29.10
N VAL A 319 3.60 -7.90 28.17
CA VAL A 319 4.05 -8.42 26.88
C VAL A 319 3.97 -7.30 25.85
N LYS A 320 5.04 -7.13 25.08
CA LYS A 320 5.16 -6.08 24.07
C LYS A 320 5.55 -6.64 22.72
N ILE A 321 5.06 -6.00 21.67
CA ILE A 321 5.44 -6.29 20.27
C ILE A 321 5.81 -5.02 19.51
N SER A 322 6.77 -5.12 18.58
CA SER A 322 7.17 -4.04 17.66
C SER A 322 7.83 -4.62 16.39
N GLY A 323 8.38 -3.76 15.53
CA GLY A 323 9.26 -4.15 14.42
C GLY A 323 8.66 -5.18 13.46
N MET A 324 7.36 -5.05 13.16
CA MET A 324 6.66 -6.00 12.30
C MET A 324 7.01 -5.80 10.82
N TYR A 325 7.24 -6.91 10.14
CA TYR A 325 7.66 -6.96 8.76
C TYR A 325 6.89 -8.04 8.01
N LEU A 326 6.40 -7.73 6.81
CA LEU A 326 5.82 -8.67 5.88
C LEU A 326 6.16 -8.27 4.45
N ALA A 327 6.81 -9.17 3.70
CA ALA A 327 7.12 -8.98 2.29
C ALA A 327 7.32 -10.33 1.60
N LYS A 328 7.45 -10.33 0.26
CA LYS A 328 7.80 -11.54 -0.49
C LYS A 328 9.09 -12.14 0.02
N SER A 329 9.10 -13.47 0.16
CA SER A 329 10.31 -14.16 0.56
C SER A 329 11.35 -14.07 -0.55
N LYS A 330 12.57 -13.65 -0.19
CA LYS A 330 13.72 -13.83 -1.06
C LYS A 330 14.12 -15.30 -0.96
N LEU A 331 13.69 -16.11 -1.91
CA LEU A 331 14.18 -17.48 -2.05
C LEU A 331 15.71 -17.42 -2.18
N THR A 332 16.41 -17.77 -1.10
CA THR A 332 17.83 -18.13 -1.18
C THR A 332 17.88 -19.58 -1.62
N SER A 333 17.64 -19.80 -2.90
CA SER A 333 17.81 -21.12 -3.47
C SER A 333 19.31 -21.43 -3.43
N VAL A 334 19.69 -22.51 -2.76
CA VAL A 334 21.01 -23.15 -2.95
C VAL A 334 20.98 -23.81 -4.34
N TYR A 335 21.08 -22.98 -5.36
CA TYR A 335 21.52 -23.29 -6.71
C TYR A 335 22.55 -22.21 -7.04
N GLU A 336 23.58 -22.56 -7.79
CA GLU A 336 24.64 -21.63 -8.23
C GLU A 336 24.03 -20.28 -8.62
N GLU A 337 24.66 -19.17 -8.19
CA GLU A 337 24.26 -17.79 -8.50
C GLU A 337 24.09 -17.61 -10.01
N GLU A 338 22.91 -17.92 -10.56
CA GLU A 338 22.36 -17.10 -11.62
C GLU A 338 21.86 -15.84 -10.91
N SER A 339 22.78 -14.89 -10.76
CA SER A 339 22.41 -13.51 -10.50
C SER A 339 21.29 -13.17 -11.47
N ILE A 340 20.08 -12.89 -10.98
CA ILE A 340 19.01 -12.34 -11.82
C ILE A 340 19.53 -10.98 -12.27
N VAL A 341 20.21 -10.99 -13.41
CA VAL A 341 20.80 -9.78 -13.95
C VAL A 341 19.66 -8.92 -14.44
N PRO A 342 19.55 -7.66 -13.98
CA PRO A 342 18.50 -6.77 -14.45
C PRO A 342 18.50 -6.69 -15.98
N GLU A 343 17.32 -6.68 -16.61
CA GLU A 343 17.24 -6.58 -18.07
C GLU A 343 17.53 -5.15 -18.57
N ALA A 344 17.40 -4.16 -17.68
CA ALA A 344 17.61 -2.75 -17.99
C ALA A 344 18.22 -1.96 -16.82
N TYR A 345 18.76 -0.79 -17.16
CA TYR A 345 19.07 0.23 -16.17
C TYR A 345 17.78 0.78 -15.55
N LEU A 346 17.79 0.94 -14.23
CA LEU A 346 16.70 1.55 -13.48
C LEU A 346 17.29 2.43 -12.38
N LEU A 347 16.75 3.63 -12.23
CA LEU A 347 16.85 4.40 -10.99
C LEU A 347 15.44 4.46 -10.40
N SER A 348 15.24 3.92 -9.21
CA SER A 348 13.94 3.93 -8.51
C SER A 348 13.69 5.26 -7.82
N GLN A 349 12.42 5.55 -7.50
CA GLN A 349 12.11 6.66 -6.62
C GLN A 349 12.68 6.37 -5.22
N ASN A 350 13.37 7.34 -4.62
CA ASN A 350 13.88 7.22 -3.26
C ASN A 350 12.70 6.99 -2.29
N TYR A 351 12.89 6.16 -1.27
CA TYR A 351 11.87 5.86 -0.27
C TYR A 351 12.45 5.91 1.16
N PRO A 352 11.79 6.59 2.11
CA PRO A 352 10.60 7.42 1.92
C PRO A 352 10.87 8.65 1.02
N ASN A 353 9.84 9.22 0.41
CA ASN A 353 9.89 10.52 -0.26
C ASN A 353 8.52 11.21 -0.14
N PRO A 354 8.41 12.34 0.59
CA PRO A 354 9.46 13.07 1.29
C PRO A 354 10.11 12.28 2.41
N PHE A 355 11.31 12.69 2.79
CA PHE A 355 12.10 11.99 3.79
C PHE A 355 12.59 12.92 4.89
N ASN A 356 12.81 12.34 6.09
CA ASN A 356 13.33 13.06 7.25
C ASN A 356 14.19 12.14 8.15
N PRO A 357 15.48 12.44 8.36
CA PRO A 357 16.39 13.12 7.43
C PRO A 357 17.00 12.14 6.41
N ALA A 358 16.64 10.85 6.45
CA ALA A 358 17.27 9.81 5.64
C ALA A 358 16.28 9.13 4.66
N THR A 359 16.78 8.73 3.50
CA THR A 359 16.04 8.00 2.45
C THR A 359 16.94 6.96 1.80
N THR A 360 16.36 5.91 1.22
CA THR A 360 17.09 4.91 0.45
C THR A 360 16.82 5.08 -1.04
N ILE A 361 17.88 5.03 -1.85
CA ILE A 361 17.84 5.10 -3.30
C ILE A 361 18.23 3.73 -3.86
N HIS A 362 17.35 3.13 -4.66
CA HIS A 362 17.61 1.87 -5.35
C HIS A 362 17.93 2.10 -6.82
N PHE A 363 18.88 1.34 -7.37
CA PHE A 363 19.16 1.34 -8.80
C PHE A 363 19.68 -0.01 -9.29
N SER A 364 19.53 -0.28 -10.58
CA SER A 364 19.96 -1.51 -11.24
C SER A 364 20.93 -1.25 -12.38
N ILE A 365 21.87 -2.18 -12.58
CA ILE A 365 22.79 -2.23 -13.72
C ILE A 365 22.53 -3.53 -14.46
N PRO A 366 22.18 -3.49 -15.76
CA PRO A 366 21.88 -4.67 -16.53
C PRO A 366 23.12 -5.48 -16.90
N ASP A 367 22.96 -6.56 -17.67
CA ASP A 367 24.04 -7.46 -18.08
C ASP A 367 25.00 -6.80 -19.09
N VAL A 368 25.82 -5.89 -18.57
CA VAL A 368 26.86 -5.16 -19.29
C VAL A 368 28.19 -5.35 -18.59
N LYS A 369 29.31 -5.09 -19.28
CA LYS A 369 30.62 -5.09 -18.61
C LYS A 369 30.62 -4.10 -17.45
N SER A 370 31.31 -4.46 -16.36
CA SER A 370 31.48 -3.58 -15.20
C SER A 370 31.93 -2.20 -15.66
N GLN A 371 31.28 -1.17 -15.16
CA GLN A 371 31.47 0.21 -15.60
C GLN A 371 31.45 1.16 -14.43
N ASN A 372 32.02 2.34 -14.62
CA ASN A 372 31.96 3.38 -13.60
C ASN A 372 30.52 3.89 -13.46
N VAL A 373 30.00 3.85 -12.24
CA VAL A 373 28.69 4.35 -11.88
C VAL A 373 28.83 5.47 -10.88
N SER A 374 28.16 6.59 -11.14
CA SER A 374 28.06 7.69 -10.20
C SER A 374 26.62 8.02 -9.85
N LEU A 375 26.32 8.10 -8.56
CA LEU A 375 25.05 8.58 -8.03
C LEU A 375 25.32 9.87 -7.25
N LYS A 376 24.74 10.98 -7.69
CA LYS A 376 25.02 12.32 -7.16
C LYS A 376 23.75 13.07 -6.82
N ILE A 377 23.82 13.88 -5.78
CA ILE A 377 22.76 14.75 -5.27
C ILE A 377 23.01 16.19 -5.73
N TYR A 378 21.96 16.88 -6.16
CA TYR A 378 21.96 18.26 -6.63
C TYR A 378 20.88 19.08 -5.95
N ASP A 379 21.09 20.39 -5.82
CA ASP A 379 20.04 21.33 -5.44
C ASP A 379 19.23 21.82 -6.65
N VAL A 380 18.25 22.68 -6.41
CA VAL A 380 17.37 23.26 -7.45
C VAL A 380 18.10 24.12 -8.48
N LEU A 381 19.34 24.55 -8.20
CA LEU A 381 20.17 25.30 -9.13
C LEU A 381 21.13 24.39 -9.93
N GLY A 382 21.04 23.07 -9.73
CA GLY A 382 21.92 22.09 -10.36
C GLY A 382 23.32 22.02 -9.76
N ARG A 383 23.55 22.60 -8.57
CA ARG A 383 24.84 22.49 -7.87
C ARG A 383 24.94 21.13 -7.21
N GLU A 384 26.05 20.43 -7.43
CA GLU A 384 26.32 19.16 -6.76
C GLU A 384 26.48 19.38 -5.25
N ILE A 385 25.66 18.69 -4.46
CA ILE A 385 25.65 18.76 -3.00
C ILE A 385 26.43 17.60 -2.40
N ARG A 386 26.29 16.40 -2.97
CA ARG A 386 26.92 15.18 -2.45
C ARG A 386 27.07 14.13 -3.54
N THR A 387 28.19 13.43 -3.57
CA THR A 387 28.34 12.18 -4.31
C THR A 387 28.09 11.01 -3.36
N LEU A 388 27.17 10.12 -3.70
CA LEU A 388 26.82 8.92 -2.91
C LEU A 388 27.53 7.66 -3.41
N VAL A 389 27.71 7.57 -4.73
CA VAL A 389 28.45 6.48 -5.39
C VAL A 389 29.32 7.11 -6.47
N ASN A 390 30.55 6.63 -6.61
CA ASN A 390 31.44 6.94 -7.74
C ASN A 390 32.51 5.85 -7.85
N GLU A 391 32.11 4.68 -8.33
CA GLU A 391 32.99 3.51 -8.41
C GLU A 391 32.56 2.58 -9.54
N VAL A 392 33.44 1.64 -9.89
CA VAL A 392 33.13 0.58 -10.85
C VAL A 392 32.18 -0.43 -10.21
N LYS A 393 31.01 -0.63 -10.83
CA LYS A 393 29.99 -1.60 -10.41
C LYS A 393 29.80 -2.66 -11.49
N SER A 394 29.61 -3.91 -11.08
CA SER A 394 29.22 -5.02 -11.96
C SER A 394 27.69 -5.02 -12.20
N PRO A 395 27.16 -5.84 -13.14
CA PRO A 395 25.72 -6.06 -13.24
C PRO A 395 25.10 -6.46 -11.89
N GLY A 396 23.92 -5.92 -11.58
CA GLY A 396 23.22 -6.20 -10.32
C GLY A 396 22.33 -5.07 -9.83
N ASN A 397 21.67 -5.33 -8.69
CA ASN A 397 20.83 -4.37 -7.98
C ASN A 397 21.59 -3.76 -6.79
N TYR A 398 21.42 -2.47 -6.58
CA TYR A 398 22.14 -1.70 -5.57
C TYR A 398 21.18 -0.82 -4.77
N GLU A 399 21.52 -0.61 -3.50
CA GLU A 399 20.84 0.32 -2.61
C GLU A 399 21.84 1.23 -1.92
N VAL A 400 21.46 2.49 -1.73
CA VAL A 400 22.28 3.49 -1.06
C VAL A 400 21.42 4.37 -0.18
N THR A 401 21.77 4.46 1.10
CA THR A 401 21.12 5.38 2.04
C THR A 401 21.72 6.77 1.94
N PHE A 402 20.87 7.77 1.81
CA PHE A 402 21.23 9.18 1.84
C PHE A 402 20.72 9.84 3.13
N ASP A 403 21.65 10.25 4.00
CA ASP A 403 21.37 11.10 5.16
C ASP A 403 21.55 12.58 4.79
N ALA A 404 20.47 13.34 4.89
CA ALA A 404 20.40 14.78 4.64
C ALA A 404 20.23 15.61 5.91
N SER A 405 20.65 15.09 7.07
CA SER A 405 20.60 15.78 8.36
C SER A 405 21.26 17.16 8.36
N GLN A 406 22.23 17.40 7.46
CA GLN A 406 22.92 18.68 7.30
C GLN A 406 22.33 19.61 6.23
N LEU A 407 21.23 19.23 5.58
CA LEU A 407 20.59 20.01 4.52
C LEU A 407 19.29 20.67 5.02
N SER A 408 18.87 21.77 4.39
CA SER A 408 17.61 22.45 4.70
C SER A 408 16.42 21.73 4.06
N SER A 409 15.21 21.82 4.64
CA SER A 409 14.00 21.35 3.97
C SER A 409 13.89 21.95 2.56
N GLY A 410 13.51 21.14 1.57
CA GLY A 410 13.45 21.60 0.19
C GLY A 410 13.50 20.48 -0.84
N ILE A 411 13.50 20.89 -2.11
CA ILE A 411 13.59 19.99 -3.25
C ILE A 411 15.06 19.76 -3.61
N TYR A 412 15.40 18.50 -3.80
CA TYR A 412 16.71 18.06 -4.29
C TYR A 412 16.51 17.11 -5.48
N PHE A 413 17.57 16.91 -6.25
CA PHE A 413 17.60 15.97 -7.35
C PHE A 413 18.72 14.97 -7.12
N TYR A 414 18.53 13.74 -7.56
CA TYR A 414 19.60 12.75 -7.61
C TYR A 414 19.70 12.20 -9.02
N SER A 415 20.92 12.06 -9.50
CA SER A 415 21.21 11.60 -10.85
C SER A 415 22.13 10.39 -10.80
N LEU A 416 21.70 9.32 -11.46
CA LEU A 416 22.50 8.14 -11.73
C LEU A 416 23.09 8.26 -13.12
N ASN A 417 24.41 8.14 -13.21
CA ASN A 417 25.15 8.05 -14.46
C ASN A 417 25.90 6.71 -14.49
N ALA A 418 25.61 5.91 -15.51
CA ALA A 418 26.21 4.59 -15.74
C ALA A 418 26.45 4.41 -17.25
N GLY A 419 27.66 4.71 -17.72
CA GLY A 419 27.99 4.69 -19.15
C GLY A 419 27.19 5.73 -19.95
N ASN A 420 26.35 5.26 -20.87
CA ASN A 420 25.46 6.12 -21.67
C ASN A 420 24.09 6.36 -20.99
N PHE A 421 23.81 5.70 -19.86
CA PHE A 421 22.57 5.86 -19.12
C PHE A 421 22.68 7.01 -18.13
N ILE A 422 21.79 7.99 -18.26
CA ILE A 422 21.64 9.08 -17.28
C ILE A 422 20.16 9.19 -16.94
N GLN A 423 19.82 9.01 -15.66
CA GLN A 423 18.47 9.23 -15.16
C GLN A 423 18.52 10.11 -13.91
N THR A 424 17.67 11.13 -13.88
CA THR A 424 17.54 12.04 -12.74
C THR A 424 16.14 11.95 -12.16
N LYS A 425 16.04 11.93 -10.83
CA LYS A 425 14.77 11.96 -10.11
C LYS A 425 14.79 13.05 -9.02
N LYS A 426 13.59 13.50 -8.67
CA LYS A 426 13.35 14.53 -7.65
C LYS A 426 13.13 13.85 -6.29
N MET A 427 13.70 14.40 -5.23
CA MET A 427 13.42 14.03 -3.84
C MET A 427 13.12 15.27 -3.01
N ILE A 428 12.37 15.10 -1.93
CA ILE A 428 11.89 16.18 -1.08
C ILE A 428 12.35 15.89 0.36
N LEU A 429 13.18 16.77 0.92
CA LEU A 429 13.58 16.72 2.33
C LEU A 429 12.59 17.56 3.15
N MET A 430 12.03 16.96 4.20
CA MET A 430 11.08 17.62 5.10
C MET A 430 11.57 17.50 6.54
N LYS A 431 12.21 18.55 7.06
CA LYS A 431 12.56 18.67 8.49
C LYS A 431 11.44 19.24 9.33
#